data_AF-A0A3A4REE3-F1
#
_entry.id   AF-A0A3A4REE3-F1
#
_cell.length_a   1.000
_cell.length_b   1.000
_cell.length_c   1.000
_cell.angle_alpha   90.00
_cell.angle_beta   90.00
_cell.angle_gamma   90.00
#
_symmetry.space_group_name_H-M   'P 1'
#
loop_
_entity.id
_entity.type
_entity.pdbx_description
1 polymer ?
#
loop_
_entity_poly.entity_id
_entity_poly.type
_entity_poly.pdbx_seq_one_letter_code
_entity_poly.pdbx_strand_id
1 'polypeptide(L)'
;MKPWRLHRRTPALAGVLLCVLLLAGCATPPQLAALQRDWPAALPGRVLLEQVPFFPQDDKLCGPATLAMVAQAAGSRVTPEQLTPQVYLPGRQGALQTEMLAAARRQGLVAYPLAPTLQAVLSEVASGHPVLVLQNLSLPVQPMWHYAVVVGYDRQARTITLHSGTTPRLVLPLATFEHTWARSSHWALRVTAPDQLPVTAQPDEWGVAVASLERSHPQAARTAYATGLQRWPQHRISQLGLGNTAYALGQRDEAARAYEATTQAHPDFADAWNNLAQVRLEQGMLDAAQLAAERAVALGGLRLPDYQALLQDIQRQRATPSTQRQQRTSP
;
A
#
# COMPACT_ATOMS: atom_id res chain seq x y z
N MET A 1 -45.20 53.28 45.99
CA MET A 1 -44.39 52.12 45.55
C MET A 1 -43.99 52.36 44.10
N LYS A 2 -42.70 52.56 43.82
CA LYS A 2 -42.16 52.88 42.47
C LYS A 2 -41.87 51.59 41.70
N PRO A 3 -42.23 51.47 40.40
CA PRO A 3 -41.90 50.29 39.62
C PRO A 3 -40.43 50.32 39.17
N TRP A 4 -39.77 49.17 39.30
CA TRP A 4 -38.41 48.93 38.84
C TRP A 4 -38.35 48.88 37.31
N ARG A 5 -37.36 49.60 36.75
CA ARG A 5 -36.96 49.51 35.35
C ARG A 5 -36.06 48.28 35.16
N LEU A 6 -36.41 47.37 34.24
CA LEU A 6 -35.43 46.46 33.64
C LEU A 6 -34.96 47.04 32.30
N HIS A 7 -33.64 47.15 32.18
CA HIS A 7 -32.91 47.41 30.94
C HIS A 7 -31.85 46.31 30.81
N ARG A 8 -31.78 45.66 29.65
CA ARG A 8 -30.60 45.04 28.98
C ARG A 8 -31.11 44.39 27.67
N ARG A 9 -30.78 44.93 26.48
CA ARG A 9 -29.54 44.75 25.67
C ARG A 9 -29.27 43.25 25.43
N THR A 10 -29.17 42.66 24.24
CA THR A 10 -29.01 43.04 22.82
C THR A 10 -29.10 41.73 21.99
N PRO A 11 -29.79 41.65 20.83
CA PRO A 11 -29.78 40.45 19.98
C PRO A 11 -28.66 40.56 18.94
N ALA A 12 -27.40 40.35 19.32
CA ALA A 12 -26.27 40.46 18.38
C ALA A 12 -25.42 39.18 18.25
N LEU A 13 -25.52 38.24 19.21
CA LEU A 13 -24.71 37.01 19.19
C LEU A 13 -25.32 35.87 18.35
N ALA A 14 -26.64 35.84 18.16
CA ALA A 14 -27.31 34.83 17.35
C ALA A 14 -27.04 35.00 15.84
N GLY A 15 -26.83 36.23 15.36
CA GLY A 15 -26.54 36.52 13.95
C GLY A 15 -25.12 36.16 13.52
N VAL A 16 -24.14 36.26 14.42
CA VAL A 16 -22.72 35.96 14.12
C VAL A 16 -22.50 34.45 13.98
N LEU A 17 -23.14 33.63 14.82
CA LEU A 17 -23.04 32.15 14.72
C LEU A 17 -23.72 31.60 13.45
N LEU A 18 -24.80 32.24 12.98
CA LEU A 18 -25.50 31.85 11.76
C LEU A 18 -24.71 32.24 10.48
N CYS A 19 -23.97 33.35 10.50
CA CYS A 19 -23.14 33.77 9.36
C CYS A 19 -21.88 32.92 9.19
N VAL A 20 -21.27 32.45 10.28
CA VAL A 20 -20.08 31.56 10.20
C VAL A 20 -20.44 30.18 9.64
N LEU A 21 -21.66 29.69 9.90
CA LEU A 21 -22.15 28.42 9.34
C LEU A 21 -22.48 28.49 7.84
N LEU A 22 -22.83 29.67 7.32
CA LEU A 22 -23.17 29.84 5.90
C LEU A 22 -21.95 30.07 5.00
N LEU A 23 -20.79 30.49 5.54
CA LEU A 23 -19.58 30.76 4.76
C LEU A 23 -18.68 29.53 4.53
N ALA A 24 -18.87 28.44 5.29
CA ALA A 24 -18.08 27.22 5.14
C ALA A 24 -18.64 26.23 4.10
N GLY A 25 -19.87 26.42 3.62
CA GLY A 25 -20.60 25.43 2.81
C GLY A 25 -20.32 25.42 1.31
N CYS A 26 -19.59 26.40 0.77
CA CYS A 26 -19.35 26.56 -0.68
C CYS A 26 -17.86 26.55 -1.07
N ALA A 27 -16.97 26.24 -0.14
CA ALA A 27 -15.54 26.21 -0.45
C ALA A 27 -15.22 24.98 -1.33
N THR A 28 -14.57 25.23 -2.47
CA THR A 28 -13.96 24.14 -3.24
C THR A 28 -12.89 23.50 -2.37
N PRO A 29 -12.90 22.17 -2.16
CA PRO A 29 -11.91 21.55 -1.30
C PRO A 29 -10.49 21.69 -1.86
N PRO A 30 -9.48 21.69 -0.97
CA PRO A 30 -8.17 22.26 -1.28
C PRO A 30 -7.41 21.54 -2.37
N GLN A 31 -7.52 20.21 -2.49
CA GLN A 31 -6.82 19.46 -3.53
C GLN A 31 -7.43 19.73 -4.90
N LEU A 32 -8.77 19.75 -5.01
CA LEU A 32 -9.46 20.13 -6.23
C LEU A 32 -9.15 21.58 -6.62
N ALA A 33 -9.16 22.51 -5.66
CA ALA A 33 -8.83 23.91 -5.91
C ALA A 33 -7.39 24.08 -6.42
N ALA A 34 -6.43 23.34 -5.86
CA ALA A 34 -5.04 23.33 -6.34
C ALA A 34 -4.94 22.73 -7.76
N LEU A 35 -5.57 21.57 -7.97
CA LEU A 35 -5.53 20.86 -9.26
C LEU A 35 -6.19 21.64 -10.40
N GLN A 36 -7.27 22.39 -10.11
CA GLN A 36 -7.93 23.24 -11.11
C GLN A 36 -7.10 24.47 -11.49
N ARG A 37 -6.30 25.01 -10.55
CA ARG A 37 -5.38 26.12 -10.82
C ARG A 37 -4.23 25.67 -11.71
N ASP A 38 -3.56 24.59 -11.32
CA ASP A 38 -2.39 24.06 -12.01
C ASP A 38 -2.64 22.63 -12.48
N TRP A 39 -3.47 22.49 -13.53
CA TRP A 39 -3.78 21.18 -14.10
C TRP A 39 -2.56 20.62 -14.84
N PRO A 40 -2.01 19.45 -14.45
CA PRO A 40 -0.82 18.90 -15.09
C PRO A 40 -1.03 18.63 -16.58
N ALA A 41 -0.09 19.06 -17.43
CA ALA A 41 -0.20 18.90 -18.89
C ALA A 41 -0.32 17.42 -19.34
N ALA A 42 0.28 16.51 -18.57
CA ALA A 42 0.21 15.07 -18.83
C ALA A 42 -1.13 14.43 -18.44
N LEU A 43 -2.00 15.12 -17.68
CA LEU A 43 -3.32 14.63 -17.31
C LEU A 43 -4.37 15.03 -18.37
N PRO A 44 -5.01 14.07 -19.06
CA PRO A 44 -6.10 14.36 -19.99
C PRO A 44 -7.24 15.13 -19.32
N GLY A 45 -8.02 15.88 -20.12
CA GLY A 45 -9.18 16.61 -19.58
C GLY A 45 -10.36 15.72 -19.17
N ARG A 46 -10.46 14.51 -19.73
CA ARG A 46 -11.51 13.53 -19.45
C ARG A 46 -10.99 12.13 -19.67
N VAL A 47 -11.34 11.21 -18.78
CA VAL A 47 -11.03 9.78 -18.87
C VAL A 47 -12.22 8.97 -18.39
N LEU A 48 -12.52 7.87 -19.07
CA LEU A 48 -13.45 6.83 -18.59
C LEU A 48 -12.92 5.46 -18.97
N LEU A 49 -12.75 4.60 -17.97
CA LEU A 49 -12.34 3.21 -18.11
C LEU A 49 -13.60 2.36 -18.31
N GLU A 50 -13.94 2.06 -19.55
CA GLU A 50 -15.20 1.37 -19.88
C GLU A 50 -15.20 -0.12 -19.53
N GLN A 51 -14.02 -0.74 -19.43
CA GLN A 51 -13.87 -2.19 -19.30
C GLN A 51 -13.63 -2.67 -17.85
N VAL A 52 -13.73 -1.78 -16.87
CA VAL A 52 -13.59 -2.19 -15.46
C VAL A 52 -14.81 -3.04 -15.08
N PRO A 53 -14.63 -4.28 -14.60
CA PRO A 53 -15.76 -5.12 -14.20
C PRO A 53 -16.57 -4.47 -13.09
N PHE A 54 -17.87 -4.73 -13.08
CA PHE A 54 -18.78 -4.24 -12.05
C PHE A 54 -19.53 -5.39 -11.38
N PHE A 55 -19.40 -5.49 -10.06
CA PHE A 55 -20.13 -6.42 -9.21
C PHE A 55 -21.08 -5.65 -8.29
N PRO A 56 -22.40 -5.64 -8.54
CA PRO A 56 -23.36 -4.99 -7.66
C PRO A 56 -23.44 -5.73 -6.33
N GLN A 57 -23.32 -5.01 -5.20
CA GLN A 57 -23.46 -5.58 -3.85
C GLN A 57 -24.06 -4.55 -2.89
N ASP A 58 -24.79 -5.05 -1.88
CA ASP A 58 -25.32 -4.25 -0.78
C ASP A 58 -24.19 -3.76 0.15
N ASP A 59 -24.45 -2.68 0.90
CA ASP A 59 -23.43 -1.87 1.62
C ASP A 59 -22.46 -2.66 2.51
N LYS A 60 -22.87 -3.83 3.03
CA LYS A 60 -22.03 -4.68 3.90
C LYS A 60 -20.91 -5.43 3.15
N LEU A 61 -21.01 -5.57 1.82
CA LEU A 61 -20.08 -6.32 0.97
C LEU A 61 -19.33 -5.43 -0.03
N CYS A 62 -19.34 -4.10 0.18
CA CYS A 62 -18.62 -3.15 -0.68
C CYS A 62 -17.10 -3.45 -0.76
N GLY A 63 -16.48 -3.94 0.32
CA GLY A 63 -15.06 -4.32 0.35
C GLY A 63 -14.71 -5.44 -0.63
N PRO A 64 -15.24 -6.67 -0.45
CA PRO A 64 -14.99 -7.79 -1.37
C PRO A 64 -15.32 -7.47 -2.84
N ALA A 65 -16.43 -6.77 -3.09
CA ALA A 65 -16.85 -6.40 -4.44
C ALA A 65 -15.86 -5.47 -5.13
N THR A 66 -15.52 -4.35 -4.50
CA THR A 66 -14.59 -3.37 -5.07
C THR A 66 -13.18 -3.94 -5.23
N LEU A 67 -12.74 -4.79 -4.29
CA LEU A 67 -11.46 -5.49 -4.43
C LEU A 67 -11.47 -6.45 -5.62
N ALA A 68 -12.55 -7.20 -5.84
CA ALA A 68 -12.68 -8.07 -7.01
C ALA A 68 -12.62 -7.27 -8.31
N MET A 69 -13.30 -6.11 -8.39
CA MET A 69 -13.26 -5.25 -9.58
C MET A 69 -11.82 -4.83 -9.94
N VAL A 70 -11.06 -4.30 -8.97
CA VAL A 70 -9.67 -3.86 -9.23
C VAL A 70 -8.69 -5.02 -9.40
N ALA A 71 -8.93 -6.16 -8.75
CA ALA A 71 -8.12 -7.35 -8.93
C ALA A 71 -8.31 -7.94 -10.33
N GLN A 72 -9.54 -7.97 -10.85
CA GLN A 72 -9.81 -8.42 -12.22
C GLN A 72 -9.28 -7.43 -13.26
N ALA A 73 -9.36 -6.12 -12.99
CA ALA A 73 -8.69 -5.12 -13.81
C ALA A 73 -7.15 -5.29 -13.82
N ALA A 74 -6.58 -5.93 -12.80
CA ALA A 74 -5.16 -6.32 -12.73
C ALA A 74 -4.88 -7.74 -13.29
N GLY A 75 -5.85 -8.37 -13.96
CA GLY A 75 -5.69 -9.67 -14.61
C GLY A 75 -5.97 -10.89 -13.73
N SER A 76 -6.37 -10.70 -12.47
CA SER A 76 -6.87 -11.82 -11.64
C SER A 76 -8.25 -12.29 -12.10
N ARG A 77 -8.68 -13.47 -11.65
CA ARG A 77 -10.02 -14.02 -11.88
C ARG A 77 -10.85 -14.14 -10.60
N VAL A 78 -10.36 -13.56 -9.50
CA VAL A 78 -11.01 -13.65 -8.20
C VAL A 78 -12.40 -12.99 -8.22
N THR A 79 -13.38 -13.63 -7.58
CA THR A 79 -14.75 -13.10 -7.46
C THR A 79 -15.00 -12.49 -6.08
N PRO A 80 -16.03 -11.63 -5.92
CA PRO A 80 -16.41 -11.11 -4.62
C PRO A 80 -16.67 -12.21 -3.57
N GLU A 81 -17.34 -13.30 -3.97
CA GLU A 81 -17.70 -14.41 -3.09
C GLU A 81 -16.46 -15.11 -2.50
N GLN A 82 -15.40 -15.24 -3.31
CA GLN A 82 -14.13 -15.81 -2.88
C GLN A 82 -13.35 -14.88 -1.93
N LEU A 83 -13.56 -13.56 -2.04
CA LEU A 83 -12.92 -12.55 -1.19
C LEU A 83 -13.67 -12.29 0.11
N THR A 84 -14.98 -12.49 0.15
CA THR A 84 -15.82 -12.28 1.34
C THR A 84 -15.23 -12.88 2.62
N PRO A 85 -14.84 -14.17 2.70
CA PRO A 85 -14.29 -14.75 3.92
C PRO A 85 -12.92 -14.17 4.33
N GLN A 86 -12.23 -13.47 3.42
CA GLN A 86 -10.91 -12.88 3.66
C GLN A 86 -10.97 -11.40 4.08
N VAL A 87 -12.06 -10.73 3.72
CA VAL A 87 -12.17 -9.27 3.76
C VAL A 87 -13.28 -8.79 4.71
N TYR A 88 -14.39 -9.54 4.80
CA TYR A 88 -15.54 -9.14 5.59
C TYR A 88 -15.37 -9.48 7.07
N LEU A 89 -15.61 -8.49 7.94
CA LEU A 89 -15.59 -8.64 9.39
C LEU A 89 -17.02 -8.44 9.95
N PRO A 90 -17.68 -9.51 10.44
CA PRO A 90 -19.05 -9.42 10.98
C PRO A 90 -19.20 -8.41 12.11
N GLY A 91 -18.23 -8.34 13.02
CA GLY A 91 -18.24 -7.41 14.16
C GLY A 91 -18.04 -5.94 13.80
N ARG A 92 -17.65 -5.64 12.56
CA ARG A 92 -17.51 -4.26 12.04
C ARG A 92 -18.45 -3.97 10.88
N GLN A 93 -19.29 -4.93 10.50
CA GLN A 93 -20.25 -4.83 9.40
C GLN A 93 -19.62 -4.27 8.10
N GLY A 94 -18.38 -4.65 7.81
CA GLY A 94 -17.60 -4.10 6.69
C GLY A 94 -16.17 -4.66 6.64
N ALA A 95 -15.28 -3.98 5.93
CA ALA A 95 -13.89 -4.38 5.74
C ALA A 95 -12.92 -3.26 6.15
N LEU A 96 -11.79 -3.59 6.79
CA LEU A 96 -10.75 -2.59 7.05
C LEU A 96 -9.71 -2.60 5.94
N GLN A 97 -8.96 -1.50 5.87
CA GLN A 97 -7.92 -1.29 4.87
C GLN A 97 -6.87 -2.42 4.93
N THR A 98 -6.51 -2.87 6.12
CA THR A 98 -5.54 -3.96 6.33
C THR A 98 -5.95 -5.28 5.68
N GLU A 99 -7.23 -5.63 5.76
CA GLU A 99 -7.83 -6.83 5.20
C GLU A 99 -7.90 -6.71 3.68
N MET A 100 -8.20 -5.53 3.15
CA MET A 100 -8.16 -5.25 1.72
C MET A 100 -6.75 -5.47 1.15
N LEU A 101 -5.72 -4.92 1.80
CA LEU A 101 -4.32 -5.13 1.41
C LEU A 101 -3.93 -6.61 1.52
N ALA A 102 -4.29 -7.27 2.61
CA ALA A 102 -3.97 -8.68 2.85
C ALA A 102 -4.64 -9.60 1.81
N ALA A 103 -5.91 -9.35 1.48
CA ALA A 103 -6.64 -10.14 0.51
C ALA A 103 -6.10 -9.95 -0.92
N ALA A 104 -5.73 -8.73 -1.32
CA ALA A 104 -5.04 -8.48 -2.58
C ALA A 104 -3.73 -9.30 -2.69
N ARG A 105 -2.92 -9.28 -1.62
CA ARG A 105 -1.66 -10.05 -1.55
C ARG A 105 -1.88 -11.56 -1.64
N ARG A 106 -2.97 -12.07 -1.06
CA ARG A 106 -3.37 -13.48 -1.17
C ARG A 106 -3.70 -13.90 -2.60
N GLN A 107 -3.96 -12.95 -3.50
CA GLN A 107 -4.14 -13.19 -4.93
C GLN A 107 -2.85 -13.04 -5.74
N GLY A 108 -1.69 -12.88 -5.07
CA GLY A 108 -0.40 -12.63 -5.74
C GLY A 108 -0.28 -11.24 -6.37
N LEU A 109 -1.17 -10.30 -6.02
CA LEU A 109 -1.18 -8.93 -6.55
C LEU A 109 -0.45 -7.97 -5.60
N VAL A 110 0.20 -6.95 -6.17
CA VAL A 110 0.81 -5.88 -5.39
C VAL A 110 -0.27 -4.89 -4.99
N ALA A 111 -0.48 -4.74 -3.68
CA ALA A 111 -1.36 -3.73 -3.11
C ALA A 111 -0.54 -2.48 -2.78
N TYR A 112 -0.55 -1.48 -3.66
CA TYR A 112 0.26 -0.26 -3.59
C TYR A 112 -0.60 0.92 -3.11
N PRO A 113 -0.42 1.40 -1.86
CA PRO A 113 -1.11 2.60 -1.37
C PRO A 113 -0.66 3.82 -2.17
N LEU A 114 -1.61 4.64 -2.61
CA LEU A 114 -1.30 5.88 -3.33
C LEU A 114 -0.98 7.01 -2.35
N ALA A 115 -0.19 7.98 -2.82
CA ALA A 115 -0.07 9.27 -2.14
C ALA A 115 -1.48 9.87 -1.94
N PRO A 116 -1.78 10.51 -0.80
CA PRO A 116 -3.12 10.98 -0.42
C PRO A 116 -3.52 12.26 -1.18
N THR A 117 -3.42 12.24 -2.50
CA THR A 117 -3.66 13.38 -3.39
C THR A 117 -4.61 12.98 -4.52
N LEU A 118 -5.54 13.88 -4.86
CA LEU A 118 -6.46 13.71 -5.98
C LEU A 118 -5.68 13.53 -7.30
N GLN A 119 -4.56 14.25 -7.46
CA GLN A 119 -3.69 14.09 -8.62
C GLN A 119 -3.17 12.66 -8.77
N ALA A 120 -2.75 11.99 -7.69
CA ALA A 120 -2.28 10.61 -7.76
C ALA A 120 -3.39 9.67 -8.24
N VAL A 121 -4.61 9.82 -7.70
CA VAL A 121 -5.79 9.06 -8.14
C VAL A 121 -6.07 9.28 -9.63
N LEU A 122 -6.13 10.54 -10.08
CA LEU A 122 -6.44 10.84 -11.47
C LEU A 122 -5.32 10.37 -12.43
N SER A 123 -4.06 10.37 -11.99
CA SER A 123 -2.92 9.92 -12.78
C SER A 123 -2.97 8.42 -13.04
N GLU A 124 -3.32 7.61 -12.04
CA GLU A 124 -3.52 6.17 -12.22
C GLU A 124 -4.74 5.87 -13.10
N VAL A 125 -5.85 6.59 -12.93
CA VAL A 125 -7.01 6.43 -13.82
C VAL A 125 -6.66 6.83 -15.25
N ALA A 126 -5.89 7.91 -15.44
CA ALA A 126 -5.43 8.35 -16.75
C ALA A 126 -4.48 7.35 -17.44
N SER A 127 -3.73 6.56 -16.68
CA SER A 127 -2.89 5.49 -17.22
C SER A 127 -3.65 4.20 -17.54
N GLY A 128 -4.99 4.21 -17.46
CA GLY A 128 -5.83 3.07 -17.81
C GLY A 128 -6.21 2.18 -16.63
N HIS A 129 -5.92 2.60 -15.40
CA HIS A 129 -6.03 1.73 -14.25
C HIS A 129 -7.00 2.24 -13.18
N PRO A 130 -7.99 1.43 -12.75
CA PRO A 130 -8.92 1.84 -11.72
C PRO A 130 -8.24 1.95 -10.35
N VAL A 131 -8.77 2.85 -9.52
CA VAL A 131 -8.28 3.13 -8.17
C VAL A 131 -9.35 2.82 -7.15
N LEU A 132 -9.02 1.99 -6.17
CA LEU A 132 -9.91 1.67 -5.06
C LEU A 132 -9.78 2.78 -4.00
N VAL A 133 -10.89 3.32 -3.53
CA VAL A 133 -10.93 4.42 -2.56
C VAL A 133 -11.87 4.08 -1.40
N LEU A 134 -11.62 4.68 -0.24
CA LEU A 134 -12.50 4.59 0.92
C LEU A 134 -13.11 5.96 1.20
N GLN A 135 -14.43 6.03 1.20
CA GLN A 135 -15.18 7.24 1.53
C GLN A 135 -15.94 7.04 2.84
N ASN A 136 -16.24 8.15 3.52
CA ASN A 136 -17.30 8.16 4.52
C ASN A 136 -18.44 9.03 3.98
N LEU A 137 -19.57 8.41 3.63
CA LEU A 137 -20.71 9.06 2.98
C LEU A 137 -21.60 9.84 3.96
N SER A 138 -21.44 9.63 5.26
CA SER A 138 -22.23 10.26 6.32
C SER A 138 -21.42 11.28 7.12
N LEU A 139 -22.08 12.04 8.00
CA LEU A 139 -21.45 13.00 8.89
C LEU A 139 -20.56 12.29 9.94
N PRO A 140 -19.53 12.97 10.49
CA PRO A 140 -18.58 12.36 11.43
C PRO A 140 -19.21 11.71 12.67
N VAL A 141 -20.38 12.18 13.09
CA VAL A 141 -21.10 11.71 14.30
C VAL A 141 -21.69 10.31 14.11
N GLN A 142 -21.99 9.91 12.86
CA GLN A 142 -22.49 8.57 12.53
C GLN A 142 -21.89 8.14 11.18
N PRO A 143 -20.67 7.59 11.18
CA PRO A 143 -19.94 7.31 9.96
C PRO A 143 -20.59 6.19 9.13
N MET A 144 -20.55 6.35 7.81
CA MET A 144 -20.95 5.33 6.82
C MET A 144 -19.77 5.09 5.89
N TRP A 145 -18.91 4.14 6.27
CA TRP A 145 -17.72 3.77 5.52
C TRP A 145 -18.09 2.98 4.28
N HIS A 146 -17.55 3.39 3.14
CA HIS A 146 -17.93 2.84 1.83
C HIS A 146 -16.73 2.77 0.90
N TYR A 147 -16.45 1.58 0.38
CA TYR A 147 -15.47 1.42 -0.68
C TYR A 147 -16.10 1.68 -2.04
N ALA A 148 -15.37 2.35 -2.91
CA ALA A 148 -15.73 2.56 -4.30
C ALA A 148 -14.50 2.40 -5.20
N VAL A 149 -14.73 2.27 -6.51
CA VAL A 149 -13.68 2.20 -7.51
C VAL A 149 -13.79 3.38 -8.45
N VAL A 150 -12.78 4.24 -8.49
CA VAL A 150 -12.67 5.34 -9.44
C VAL A 150 -12.36 4.76 -10.81
N VAL A 151 -13.21 5.06 -11.79
CA VAL A 151 -13.09 4.59 -13.18
C VAL A 151 -13.10 5.73 -14.18
N GLY A 152 -13.20 6.98 -13.75
CA GLY A 152 -13.14 8.10 -14.67
C GLY A 152 -13.26 9.45 -14.00
N TYR A 153 -13.02 10.50 -14.76
CA TYR A 153 -13.18 11.88 -14.36
C TYR A 153 -13.39 12.79 -15.58
N ASP A 154 -13.95 13.96 -15.34
CA ASP A 154 -14.09 15.03 -16.34
C ASP A 154 -13.76 16.37 -15.69
N ARG A 155 -12.69 17.01 -16.18
CA ARG A 155 -12.20 18.30 -15.67
C ARG A 155 -13.20 19.42 -15.91
N GLN A 156 -13.80 19.47 -17.11
CA GLN A 156 -14.69 20.56 -17.52
C GLN A 156 -16.02 20.47 -16.78
N ALA A 157 -16.60 19.27 -16.71
CA ALA A 157 -17.81 19.01 -15.94
C ALA A 157 -17.56 19.02 -14.41
N ARG A 158 -16.30 18.96 -13.98
CA ARG A 158 -15.87 18.85 -12.58
C ARG A 158 -16.46 17.62 -11.89
N THR A 159 -16.45 16.48 -12.57
CA THR A 159 -17.02 15.23 -12.07
C THR A 159 -16.01 14.11 -11.99
N ILE A 160 -16.32 13.14 -11.13
CA ILE A 160 -15.62 11.87 -11.00
C ILE A 160 -16.62 10.73 -11.17
N THR A 161 -16.20 9.65 -11.81
CA THR A 161 -17.02 8.48 -12.10
C THR A 161 -16.55 7.29 -11.28
N LEU A 162 -17.47 6.68 -10.54
CA LEU A 162 -17.22 5.60 -9.60
C LEU A 162 -18.06 4.36 -9.92
N HIS A 163 -17.51 3.17 -9.74
CA HIS A 163 -18.34 2.00 -9.40
C HIS A 163 -18.57 2.00 -7.88
N SER A 164 -19.84 2.06 -7.45
CA SER A 164 -20.18 2.29 -6.04
C SER A 164 -21.49 1.57 -5.67
N GLY A 165 -21.43 0.66 -4.69
CA GLY A 165 -22.59 -0.12 -4.25
C GLY A 165 -23.23 -0.90 -5.39
N THR A 166 -24.53 -0.69 -5.60
CA THR A 166 -25.31 -1.28 -6.71
C THR A 166 -25.30 -0.43 -7.98
N THR A 167 -24.62 0.72 -7.99
CA THR A 167 -24.62 1.66 -9.12
C THR A 167 -23.28 1.65 -9.87
N PRO A 168 -23.24 1.18 -11.14
CA PRO A 168 -22.06 1.33 -11.98
C PRO A 168 -21.98 2.76 -12.53
N ARG A 169 -20.76 3.28 -12.70
CA ARG A 169 -20.50 4.60 -13.31
C ARG A 169 -21.33 5.73 -12.67
N LEU A 170 -21.45 5.69 -11.35
CA LEU A 170 -22.00 6.78 -10.55
C LEU A 170 -21.14 8.04 -10.76
N VAL A 171 -21.76 9.08 -11.33
CA VAL A 171 -21.10 10.37 -11.57
C VAL A 171 -21.41 11.30 -10.40
N LEU A 172 -20.37 11.81 -9.74
CA LEU A 172 -20.48 12.77 -8.63
C LEU A 172 -19.64 14.02 -8.93
N PRO A 173 -20.01 15.20 -8.37
CA PRO A 173 -19.11 16.34 -8.35
C PRO A 173 -17.78 16.00 -7.66
N LEU A 174 -16.65 16.43 -8.23
CA LEU A 174 -15.31 16.22 -7.65
C LEU A 174 -15.20 16.78 -6.23
N ALA A 175 -15.87 17.90 -5.95
CA ALA A 175 -15.88 18.50 -4.61
C ALA A 175 -16.57 17.59 -3.58
N THR A 176 -17.70 16.98 -3.95
CA THR A 176 -18.42 16.02 -3.10
C THR A 176 -17.57 14.78 -2.83
N PHE A 177 -16.90 14.28 -3.87
CA PHE A 177 -15.96 13.17 -3.73
C PHE A 177 -14.82 13.51 -2.77
N GLU A 178 -14.12 14.62 -2.96
CA GLU A 178 -12.99 15.00 -2.10
C GLU A 178 -13.43 15.18 -0.64
N HIS A 179 -14.57 15.82 -0.37
CA HIS A 179 -15.07 15.97 1.00
C HIS A 179 -15.36 14.64 1.70
N THR A 180 -15.93 13.67 0.99
CA THR A 180 -16.25 12.34 1.56
C THR A 180 -15.03 11.44 1.65
N TRP A 181 -14.06 11.61 0.75
CA TRP A 181 -12.79 10.91 0.71
C TRP A 181 -11.78 11.44 1.73
N ALA A 182 -11.76 12.74 2.00
CA ALA A 182 -10.89 13.37 3.01
C ALA A 182 -11.09 12.77 4.42
N ARG A 183 -12.29 12.26 4.72
CA ARG A 183 -12.64 11.62 5.99
C ARG A 183 -11.91 10.29 6.23
N SER A 184 -11.41 9.64 5.17
CA SER A 184 -10.53 8.47 5.28
C SER A 184 -9.05 8.83 5.25
N SER A 185 -8.72 10.12 5.44
CA SER A 185 -7.39 10.67 5.17
C SER A 185 -6.95 10.48 3.72
N HIS A 186 -7.90 10.56 2.77
CA HIS A 186 -7.66 10.37 1.34
C HIS A 186 -7.07 8.99 1.03
N TRP A 187 -7.57 7.94 1.68
CA TRP A 187 -7.06 6.59 1.45
C TRP A 187 -7.44 6.09 0.06
N ALA A 188 -6.42 5.70 -0.70
CA ALA A 188 -6.56 5.12 -2.03
C ALA A 188 -5.53 4.01 -2.25
N LEU A 189 -5.92 3.01 -3.05
CA LEU A 189 -5.14 1.82 -3.30
C LEU A 189 -5.14 1.49 -4.80
N ARG A 190 -3.94 1.26 -5.32
CA ARG A 190 -3.73 0.64 -6.62
C ARG A 190 -3.42 -0.84 -6.41
N VAL A 191 -4.24 -1.72 -6.97
CA VAL A 191 -4.00 -3.17 -7.00
C VAL A 191 -3.47 -3.53 -8.37
N THR A 192 -2.24 -4.01 -8.45
CA THR A 192 -1.53 -4.20 -9.74
C THR A 192 -0.91 -5.59 -9.86
N ALA A 193 -0.76 -6.05 -11.09
CA ALA A 193 0.02 -7.24 -11.39
C ALA A 193 1.51 -7.00 -11.06
N PRO A 194 2.27 -8.04 -10.67
CA PRO A 194 3.68 -7.88 -10.33
C PRO A 194 4.58 -7.30 -11.44
N ASP A 195 4.20 -7.49 -12.70
CA ASP A 195 4.91 -7.00 -13.88
C ASP A 195 4.51 -5.57 -14.28
N GLN A 196 3.60 -4.92 -13.52
CA GLN A 196 3.08 -3.58 -13.82
C GLN A 196 3.36 -2.60 -12.68
N LEU A 197 4.19 -1.61 -12.97
CA LEU A 197 4.51 -0.53 -12.03
C LEU A 197 3.46 0.59 -12.11
N PRO A 198 2.85 1.02 -10.98
CA PRO A 198 1.99 2.19 -10.95
C PRO A 198 2.71 3.43 -11.50
N VAL A 199 2.00 4.30 -12.24
CA VAL A 199 2.63 5.49 -12.84
C VAL A 199 3.12 6.47 -11.79
N THR A 200 2.43 6.50 -10.64
CA THR A 200 2.74 7.31 -9.46
C THR A 200 3.71 6.64 -8.49
N ALA A 201 4.21 5.44 -8.81
CA ALA A 201 5.05 4.67 -7.91
C ALA A 201 6.33 5.43 -7.52
N GLN A 202 6.69 5.30 -6.25
CA GLN A 202 7.96 5.75 -5.68
C GLN A 202 8.78 4.53 -5.21
N PRO A 203 10.12 4.60 -5.23
CA PRO A 203 10.97 3.42 -5.02
C PRO A 203 10.73 2.76 -3.67
N ASP A 204 10.78 3.53 -2.58
CA ASP A 204 10.67 2.99 -1.22
C ASP A 204 9.28 2.41 -0.96
N GLU A 205 8.23 3.12 -1.34
CA GLU A 205 6.84 2.69 -1.21
C GLU A 205 6.55 1.43 -2.04
N TRP A 206 7.13 1.33 -3.25
CA TRP A 206 7.05 0.12 -4.05
C TRP A 206 7.75 -1.04 -3.35
N GLY A 207 8.96 -0.82 -2.83
CA GLY A 207 9.70 -1.81 -2.04
C GLY A 207 8.87 -2.35 -0.88
N VAL A 208 8.23 -1.47 -0.09
CA VAL A 208 7.36 -1.85 1.03
C VAL A 208 6.12 -2.64 0.56
N ALA A 209 5.47 -2.19 -0.52
CA ALA A 209 4.31 -2.88 -1.07
C ALA A 209 4.66 -4.31 -1.52
N VAL A 210 5.82 -4.48 -2.16
CA VAL A 210 6.30 -5.78 -2.67
C VAL A 210 6.82 -6.69 -1.56
N ALA A 211 7.51 -6.17 -0.54
CA ALA A 211 8.00 -6.96 0.61
C ALA A 211 6.89 -7.76 1.29
N SER A 212 5.66 -7.24 1.22
CA SER A 212 4.46 -7.89 1.75
C SER A 212 4.09 -9.20 1.05
N LEU A 213 4.55 -9.41 -0.19
CA LEU A 213 4.32 -10.62 -0.98
C LEU A 213 5.36 -11.70 -0.71
N GLU A 214 6.57 -11.37 -0.24
CA GLU A 214 7.71 -12.30 -0.16
C GLU A 214 7.37 -13.63 0.52
N ARG A 215 6.63 -13.59 1.63
CA ARG A 215 6.27 -14.79 2.39
C ARG A 215 5.17 -15.64 1.74
N SER A 216 4.27 -15.03 0.98
CA SER A 216 3.07 -15.73 0.46
C SER A 216 3.17 -16.07 -1.02
N HIS A 217 3.81 -15.21 -1.81
CA HIS A 217 3.96 -15.31 -3.24
C HIS A 217 5.38 -14.87 -3.64
N PRO A 218 6.43 -15.61 -3.25
CA PRO A 218 7.81 -15.21 -3.49
C PRO A 218 8.13 -15.03 -4.98
N GLN A 219 7.50 -15.80 -5.87
CA GLN A 219 7.64 -15.62 -7.31
C GLN A 219 7.04 -14.29 -7.80
N ALA A 220 5.86 -13.90 -7.30
CA ALA A 220 5.25 -12.61 -7.61
C ALA A 220 6.09 -11.46 -7.06
N ALA A 221 6.58 -11.58 -5.83
CA ALA A 221 7.49 -10.59 -5.25
C ALA A 221 8.77 -10.43 -6.09
N ARG A 222 9.35 -11.53 -6.56
CA ARG A 222 10.54 -11.51 -7.43
C ARG A 222 10.28 -10.72 -8.71
N THR A 223 9.16 -11.00 -9.39
CA THR A 223 8.75 -10.25 -10.58
C THR A 223 8.58 -8.76 -10.24
N ALA A 224 7.89 -8.42 -9.16
CA ALA A 224 7.63 -7.03 -8.79
C ALA A 224 8.90 -6.24 -8.41
N TYR A 225 9.85 -6.87 -7.73
CA TYR A 225 11.15 -6.25 -7.49
C TYR A 225 11.91 -6.02 -8.80
N ALA A 226 11.92 -7.00 -9.71
CA ALA A 226 12.55 -6.84 -11.01
C ALA A 226 11.90 -5.71 -11.82
N THR A 227 10.56 -5.62 -11.84
CA THR A 227 9.81 -4.52 -12.46
C THR A 227 10.23 -3.16 -11.90
N GLY A 228 10.31 -3.02 -10.56
CA GLY A 228 10.75 -1.78 -9.93
C GLY A 228 12.20 -1.41 -10.28
N LEU A 229 13.10 -2.39 -10.32
CA LEU A 229 14.52 -2.20 -10.64
C LEU A 229 14.76 -1.78 -12.09
N GLN A 230 13.83 -2.02 -13.02
CA GLN A 230 13.91 -1.44 -14.37
C GLN A 230 13.86 0.09 -14.33
N ARG A 231 13.07 0.67 -13.41
CA ARG A 231 12.96 2.13 -13.24
C ARG A 231 13.96 2.67 -12.23
N TRP A 232 14.28 1.91 -11.19
CA TRP A 232 15.20 2.30 -10.12
C TRP A 232 16.31 1.27 -9.92
N PRO A 233 17.31 1.20 -10.82
CA PRO A 233 18.32 0.14 -10.78
C PRO A 233 19.14 0.07 -9.49
N GLN A 234 19.27 1.19 -8.77
CA GLN A 234 20.04 1.32 -7.52
C GLN A 234 19.17 1.29 -6.26
N HIS A 235 17.90 0.89 -6.37
CA HIS A 235 17.03 0.85 -5.20
C HIS A 235 17.36 -0.34 -4.30
N ARG A 236 18.08 -0.05 -3.21
CA ARG A 236 18.64 -1.04 -2.28
C ARG A 236 17.62 -2.04 -1.72
N ILE A 237 16.40 -1.60 -1.38
CA ILE A 237 15.37 -2.49 -0.82
C ILE A 237 14.91 -3.51 -1.87
N SER A 238 14.76 -3.09 -3.13
CA SER A 238 14.39 -4.02 -4.21
C SER A 238 15.52 -4.97 -4.60
N GLN A 239 16.78 -4.53 -4.55
CA GLN A 239 17.94 -5.41 -4.77
C GLN A 239 18.03 -6.49 -3.68
N LEU A 240 17.93 -6.10 -2.40
CA LEU A 240 17.84 -7.04 -1.28
C LEU A 240 16.64 -7.99 -1.44
N GLY A 241 15.50 -7.43 -1.84
CA GLY A 241 14.27 -8.16 -2.11
C GLY A 241 14.42 -9.29 -3.14
N LEU A 242 15.18 -9.08 -4.22
CA LEU A 242 15.49 -10.17 -5.16
C LEU A 242 16.22 -11.32 -4.46
N GLY A 243 17.22 -11.03 -3.64
CA GLY A 243 17.91 -12.05 -2.84
C GLY A 243 16.97 -12.76 -1.84
N ASN A 244 16.11 -12.00 -1.15
CA ASN A 244 15.11 -12.55 -0.23
C ASN A 244 14.14 -13.52 -0.94
N THR A 245 13.70 -13.17 -2.15
CA THR A 245 12.80 -14.02 -2.93
C THR A 245 13.48 -15.29 -3.40
N ALA A 246 14.73 -15.22 -3.88
CA ALA A 246 15.53 -16.41 -4.21
C ALA A 246 15.74 -17.30 -2.97
N TYR A 247 16.01 -16.70 -1.80
CA TYR A 247 16.13 -17.42 -0.55
C TYR A 247 14.82 -18.12 -0.16
N ALA A 248 13.67 -17.43 -0.25
CA ALA A 248 12.35 -18.01 0.01
C ALA A 248 12.00 -19.16 -0.95
N LEU A 249 12.51 -19.12 -2.19
CA LEU A 249 12.34 -20.19 -3.20
C LEU A 249 13.32 -21.37 -3.05
N GLY A 250 14.18 -21.38 -2.01
CA GLY A 250 15.17 -22.44 -1.82
C GLY A 250 16.44 -22.29 -2.66
N GLN A 251 16.57 -21.23 -3.45
CA GLN A 251 17.64 -21.01 -4.42
C GLN A 251 18.85 -20.35 -3.74
N ARG A 252 19.55 -21.09 -2.87
CA ARG A 252 20.62 -20.58 -2.00
C ARG A 252 21.76 -19.91 -2.77
N ASP A 253 22.18 -20.50 -3.89
CA ASP A 253 23.28 -19.93 -4.70
C ASP A 253 22.89 -18.62 -5.39
N GLU A 254 21.65 -18.52 -5.85
CA GLU A 254 21.11 -17.29 -6.45
C GLU A 254 20.95 -16.20 -5.39
N ALA A 255 20.42 -16.55 -4.22
CA ALA A 255 20.30 -15.63 -3.09
C ALA A 255 21.67 -15.08 -2.67
N ALA A 256 22.68 -15.94 -2.57
CA ALA A 256 24.03 -15.52 -2.18
C ALA A 256 24.65 -14.56 -3.20
N ARG A 257 24.52 -14.82 -4.51
CA ARG A 257 24.97 -13.89 -5.56
C ARG A 257 24.23 -12.55 -5.50
N ALA A 258 22.92 -12.58 -5.28
CA ALA A 258 22.10 -11.37 -5.18
C ALA A 258 22.47 -10.52 -3.95
N TYR A 259 22.65 -11.14 -2.79
CA TYR A 259 23.09 -10.43 -1.59
C TYR A 259 24.51 -9.88 -1.72
N GLU A 260 25.43 -10.64 -2.31
CA GLU A 260 26.79 -10.17 -2.60
C GLU A 260 26.81 -8.98 -3.56
N ALA A 261 25.99 -9.00 -4.62
CA ALA A 261 25.82 -7.85 -5.49
C ALA A 261 25.23 -6.64 -4.72
N THR A 262 24.27 -6.88 -3.83
CA THR A 262 23.66 -5.83 -3.00
C THR A 262 24.67 -5.21 -2.03
N THR A 263 25.54 -6.02 -1.40
CA THR A 263 26.57 -5.51 -0.48
C THR A 263 27.70 -4.79 -1.20
N GLN A 264 27.99 -5.15 -2.46
CA GLN A 264 28.91 -4.40 -3.31
C GLN A 264 28.34 -3.03 -3.73
N ALA A 265 27.06 -3.00 -4.12
CA ALA A 265 26.39 -1.75 -4.50
C ALA A 265 26.10 -0.83 -3.30
N HIS A 266 25.79 -1.43 -2.14
CA HIS A 266 25.42 -0.74 -0.91
C HIS A 266 26.22 -1.29 0.28
N PRO A 267 27.52 -0.95 0.40
CA PRO A 267 28.42 -1.49 1.42
C PRO A 267 28.07 -1.06 2.86
N ASP A 268 27.15 -0.11 3.02
CA ASP A 268 26.57 0.38 4.26
C ASP A 268 25.24 -0.31 4.64
N PHE A 269 24.76 -1.27 3.83
CA PHE A 269 23.49 -1.93 4.06
C PHE A 269 23.61 -3.15 4.97
N ALA A 270 23.48 -2.93 6.29
CA ALA A 270 23.63 -3.98 7.30
C ALA A 270 22.72 -5.20 7.06
N ASP A 271 21.46 -5.01 6.66
CA ASP A 271 20.53 -6.12 6.38
C ASP A 271 21.04 -7.03 5.24
N ALA A 272 21.67 -6.45 4.21
CA ALA A 272 22.22 -7.23 3.10
C ALA A 272 23.41 -8.08 3.54
N TRP A 273 24.28 -7.53 4.39
CA TRP A 273 25.39 -8.27 4.99
C TRP A 273 24.90 -9.40 5.89
N ASN A 274 23.87 -9.15 6.70
CA ASN A 274 23.27 -10.18 7.54
C ASN A 274 22.64 -11.31 6.71
N ASN A 275 21.92 -10.98 5.64
CA ASN A 275 21.30 -11.99 4.77
C ASN A 275 22.36 -12.78 3.97
N LEU A 276 23.46 -12.13 3.58
CA LEU A 276 24.63 -12.82 3.01
C LEU A 276 25.25 -13.78 4.04
N ALA A 277 25.42 -13.36 5.29
CA ALA A 277 25.95 -14.22 6.35
C ALA A 277 25.09 -15.46 6.57
N GLN A 278 23.76 -15.28 6.64
CA GLN A 278 22.80 -16.37 6.82
C GLN A 278 22.90 -17.41 5.71
N VAL A 279 22.89 -16.98 4.44
CA VAL A 279 22.95 -17.92 3.32
C VAL A 279 24.30 -18.62 3.21
N ARG A 280 25.41 -17.95 3.54
CA ARG A 280 26.76 -18.55 3.57
C ARG A 280 26.88 -19.59 4.69
N LEU A 281 26.28 -19.33 5.85
CA LEU A 281 26.21 -20.30 6.94
C LEU A 281 25.48 -21.58 6.50
N GLU A 282 24.33 -21.44 5.84
CA GLU A 282 23.56 -22.58 5.31
C GLU A 282 24.30 -23.36 4.22
N GLN A 283 25.15 -22.69 3.45
CA GLN A 283 26.05 -23.33 2.48
C GLN A 283 27.29 -23.98 3.13
N GLY A 284 27.46 -23.87 4.45
CA GLY A 284 28.61 -24.41 5.19
C GLY A 284 29.89 -23.58 5.07
N MET A 285 29.82 -22.39 4.48
CA MET A 285 30.96 -21.47 4.33
C MET A 285 31.12 -20.61 5.58
N LEU A 286 31.56 -21.24 6.68
CA LEU A 286 31.63 -20.62 8.00
C LEU A 286 32.51 -19.35 8.05
N ASP A 287 33.64 -19.33 7.34
CA ASP A 287 34.52 -18.15 7.29
C ASP A 287 33.86 -16.96 6.60
N ALA A 288 33.24 -17.18 5.44
CA ALA A 288 32.53 -16.15 4.71
C ALA A 288 31.29 -15.65 5.48
N ALA A 289 30.58 -16.57 6.14
CA ALA A 289 29.44 -16.24 6.98
C ALA A 289 29.85 -15.32 8.14
N GLN A 290 30.95 -15.65 8.83
CA GLN A 290 31.44 -14.85 9.94
C GLN A 290 31.83 -13.44 9.49
N LEU A 291 32.61 -13.31 8.41
CA LEU A 291 33.03 -12.00 7.89
C LEU A 291 31.82 -11.11 7.55
N ALA A 292 30.81 -11.67 6.90
CA ALA A 292 29.60 -10.94 6.55
C ALA A 292 28.79 -10.55 7.81
N ALA A 293 28.67 -11.42 8.81
CA ALA A 293 27.97 -11.13 10.05
C ALA A 293 28.69 -10.05 10.89
N GLU A 294 30.02 -10.09 10.97
CA GLU A 294 30.83 -9.06 11.61
C GLU A 294 30.61 -7.70 10.94
N ARG A 295 30.54 -7.67 9.61
CA ARG A 295 30.25 -6.44 8.86
C ARG A 295 28.85 -5.91 9.17
N ALA A 296 27.82 -6.77 9.24
CA ALA A 296 26.46 -6.37 9.62
C ALA A 296 26.41 -5.77 11.04
N VAL A 297 27.06 -6.42 12.01
CA VAL A 297 27.15 -5.94 13.40
C VAL A 297 27.89 -4.59 13.49
N ALA A 298 28.98 -4.43 12.75
CA ALA A 298 29.75 -3.18 12.74
C ALA A 298 28.94 -2.00 12.16
N LEU A 299 28.08 -2.24 11.18
CA LEU A 299 27.19 -1.23 10.59
C LEU A 299 26.00 -0.89 11.51
N GLY A 300 25.51 -1.86 12.29
CA GLY A 300 24.44 -1.64 13.27
C GLY A 300 23.08 -1.32 12.65
N GLY A 301 22.26 -0.57 13.39
CA GLY A 301 20.89 -0.21 13.01
C GLY A 301 19.82 -0.91 13.84
N LEU A 302 18.56 -0.78 13.42
CA LEU A 302 17.39 -1.24 14.18
C LEU A 302 17.40 -2.75 14.49
N ARG A 303 17.97 -3.55 13.59
CA ARG A 303 18.08 -5.02 13.71
C ARG A 303 19.44 -5.50 14.25
N LEU A 304 20.25 -4.62 14.84
CA LEU A 304 21.53 -5.01 15.46
C LEU A 304 21.44 -6.25 16.38
N PRO A 305 20.40 -6.41 17.22
CA PRO A 305 20.25 -7.62 18.03
C PRO A 305 20.18 -8.92 17.20
N ASP A 306 19.50 -8.89 16.05
CA ASP A 306 19.40 -10.04 15.14
C ASP A 306 20.76 -10.38 14.53
N TYR A 307 21.53 -9.36 14.15
CA TYR A 307 22.87 -9.54 13.57
C TYR A 307 23.84 -10.13 14.58
N GLN A 308 23.77 -9.67 15.84
CA GLN A 308 24.58 -10.20 16.94
C GLN A 308 24.22 -11.66 17.24
N ALA A 309 22.92 -11.99 17.23
CA ALA A 309 22.46 -13.36 17.44
C ALA A 309 22.99 -14.32 16.36
N LEU A 310 22.96 -13.90 15.08
CA LEU A 310 23.51 -14.70 13.98
C LEU A 310 25.03 -14.88 14.10
N LEU A 311 25.77 -13.80 14.41
CA LEU A 311 27.23 -13.87 14.60
C LEU A 311 27.60 -14.84 15.73
N GLN A 312 26.88 -14.79 16.86
CA GLN A 312 27.09 -15.71 17.98
C GLN A 312 26.80 -17.16 17.57
N ASP A 313 25.77 -17.40 16.75
CA ASP A 313 25.48 -18.75 16.28
C ASP A 313 26.58 -19.31 15.38
N ILE A 314 27.07 -18.50 14.43
CA ILE A 314 28.19 -18.86 13.56
C ILE A 314 29.44 -19.22 14.40
N GLN A 315 29.75 -18.41 15.42
CA GLN A 315 30.88 -18.64 16.32
C GLN A 315 30.74 -19.94 17.13
N ARG A 316 29.55 -20.25 17.63
CA ARG A 316 29.27 -21.53 18.32
C ARG A 316 29.46 -22.72 17.39
N GLN A 317 28.98 -22.63 16.14
CA GLN A 317 29.14 -23.71 15.17
C GLN A 317 30.61 -23.94 14.80
N ARG A 318 31.42 -22.88 14.70
CA ARG A 318 32.88 -22.99 14.49
C ARG A 318 33.61 -23.63 15.67
N ALA A 319 33.19 -23.32 16.90
CA ALA A 319 33.81 -23.84 18.12
C ALA A 319 33.48 -25.32 18.39
N THR A 320 32.47 -25.88 17.71
CA THR A 320 32.06 -27.28 17.88
C THR A 320 32.87 -28.18 16.93
N PRO A 321 33.75 -29.07 17.41
CA PRO A 321 34.56 -29.93 16.55
C PRO A 321 33.71 -30.91 15.73
N SER A 322 34.14 -31.16 14.48
CA SER A 322 33.50 -32.04 13.49
C SER A 322 33.27 -33.49 13.95
N THR A 323 33.88 -33.93 15.05
CA THR A 323 33.78 -35.27 15.62
C THR A 323 32.42 -35.62 16.26
N GLN A 324 31.61 -34.64 16.68
CA GLN A 324 30.26 -34.93 17.23
C GLN A 324 29.15 -35.03 16.17
N ARG A 325 29.40 -34.62 14.92
CA ARG A 325 28.39 -34.68 13.84
C ARG A 325 28.20 -36.09 13.27
N GLN A 326 29.22 -36.95 13.35
CA GLN A 326 29.16 -38.34 12.89
C GLN A 326 28.57 -39.32 13.93
N GLN A 327 28.47 -38.94 15.21
CA GLN A 327 27.90 -39.80 16.25
C GLN A 327 26.36 -39.73 16.35
N ARG A 328 25.70 -38.84 15.60
CA ARG A 328 24.23 -38.75 15.52
C ARG A 328 23.63 -39.41 14.26
N THR A 329 24.46 -39.95 13.37
CA THR A 329 24.04 -40.70 12.18
C THR A 329 24.81 -42.02 12.12
N SER A 330 24.52 -42.93 13.03
CA SER A 330 24.77 -44.36 12.88
C SER A 330 23.59 -45.08 13.56
N PRO A 331 23.06 -46.14 12.94
CA PRO A 331 21.64 -46.51 12.94
C PRO A 331 21.07 -46.97 14.29
#